data_AF-A4YFF0-F1
#
_entry.id   AF-A4YFF0-F1
#
_cell.length_a   1.000
_cell.length_b   1.000
_cell.length_c   1.000
_cell.angle_alpha   90.00
_cell.angle_beta   90.00
_cell.angle_gamma   90.00
#
_symmetry.space_group_name_H-M   'P 1'
#
loop_
_entity.id
_entity.type
_entity.pdbx_description
1 polymer ?
#
loop_
_entity_poly.entity_id
_entity_poly.type
_entity_poly.pdbx_seq_one_letter_code
_entity_poly.pdbx_strand_id
1 'polypeptide(L)'
;MLYELAFAIHMLGLIGWGGLTTGAYYLLEASGVRERKILLGYRKLVYVEWVSLLAMTLSGLYMWDRLGMPPWVYPAFALSPVIALGEYYHWRLTYVGDMDIFLKRMRILSLFYTLVALFLIYDMVFKPA
;
A
#
# COMPACT_ATOMS: atom_id res chain seq x y z
N MET A 1 8.32 21.66 -12.63
CA MET A 1 7.23 20.89 -13.29
C MET A 1 7.37 19.36 -13.17
N LEU A 2 8.53 18.76 -13.46
CA LEU A 2 8.69 17.29 -13.38
C LEU A 2 8.67 16.75 -11.94
N TYR A 3 9.18 17.51 -10.97
CA TYR A 3 9.15 17.13 -9.56
C TYR A 3 7.71 17.09 -9.02
N GLU A 4 6.91 18.09 -9.40
CA GLU A 4 5.52 18.26 -9.01
C GLU A 4 4.64 17.16 -9.63
N LEU A 5 4.94 16.77 -10.87
CA LEU A 5 4.32 15.60 -11.51
C LEU A 5 4.70 14.31 -10.76
N ALA A 6 5.97 14.11 -10.43
CA ALA A 6 6.42 12.96 -9.66
C ALA A 6 5.75 12.93 -8.27
N PHE A 7 5.64 14.08 -7.60
CA PHE A 7 4.94 14.21 -6.33
C PHE A 7 3.45 13.84 -6.46
N ALA A 8 2.76 14.33 -7.50
CA ALA A 8 1.37 13.95 -7.74
C ALA A 8 1.21 12.44 -7.98
N ILE A 9 2.08 11.84 -8.81
CA ILE A 9 2.10 10.39 -9.03
C ILE A 9 2.35 9.64 -7.72
N HIS A 10 3.27 10.14 -6.89
CA HIS A 10 3.61 9.54 -5.60
C HIS A 10 2.42 9.54 -4.64
N MET A 11 1.73 10.68 -4.52
CA MET A 11 0.56 10.82 -3.66
C MET A 11 -0.62 9.97 -4.15
N LEU A 12 -0.85 9.91 -5.47
CA LEU A 12 -1.85 9.02 -6.05
C LEU A 12 -1.48 7.55 -5.85
N GLY A 13 -0.19 7.21 -5.95
CA GLY A 13 0.32 5.88 -5.66
C GLY A 13 0.09 5.46 -4.21
N LEU A 14 0.32 6.36 -3.26
CA LEU A 14 0.04 6.12 -1.83
C LEU A 14 -1.46 5.87 -1.59
N ILE A 15 -2.33 6.69 -2.18
CA ILE A 15 -3.79 6.54 -2.08
C ILE A 15 -4.26 5.24 -2.74
N GLY A 16 -3.74 4.94 -3.93
CA GLY A 16 -4.07 3.73 -4.68
C GLY A 16 -3.60 2.45 -3.98
N TRP A 17 -2.44 2.51 -3.32
CA TRP A 17 -1.91 1.41 -2.52
C TRP A 17 -2.77 1.16 -1.27
N GLY A 18 -2.79 2.12 -0.33
CA GLY A 18 -3.41 1.90 0.97
C GLY A 18 -4.93 1.99 0.96
N GLY A 19 -5.51 2.83 0.09
CA GLY A 19 -6.93 3.19 0.15
C GLY A 19 -7.87 2.15 -0.45
N LEU A 20 -7.53 1.59 -1.63
CA LEU A 20 -8.46 0.78 -2.40
C LEU A 20 -8.75 -0.57 -1.74
N THR A 21 -7.71 -1.31 -1.37
CA THR A 21 -7.86 -2.66 -0.82
C THR A 21 -8.21 -2.64 0.66
N THR A 22 -7.62 -1.74 1.46
CA THR A 22 -8.02 -1.56 2.86
C THR A 22 -9.48 -1.09 2.97
N GLY A 23 -9.90 -0.14 2.14
CA GLY A 23 -11.30 0.30 2.08
C GLY A 23 -12.24 -0.83 1.66
N ALA A 24 -11.87 -1.60 0.63
CA ALA A 24 -12.63 -2.78 0.22
C ALA A 24 -12.72 -3.83 1.34
N TYR A 25 -11.64 -4.07 2.08
CA TYR A 25 -11.64 -4.97 3.24
C TYR A 25 -12.65 -4.53 4.29
N TYR A 26 -12.62 -3.25 4.72
CA TYR A 26 -13.55 -2.75 5.72
C TYR A 26 -15.00 -2.81 5.24
N LEU A 27 -15.27 -2.56 3.96
CA LEU A 27 -16.60 -2.70 3.38
C LEU A 27 -17.08 -4.16 3.42
N LEU A 28 -16.21 -5.11 3.12
CA LEU A 28 -16.53 -6.55 3.19
C LEU A 28 -16.77 -7.02 4.63
N GLU A 29 -15.98 -6.55 5.58
CA GLU A 29 -16.17 -6.85 6.99
C GLU A 29 -17.52 -6.28 7.49
N ALA A 30 -17.82 -5.02 7.17
CA ALA A 30 -19.04 -4.32 7.61
C ALA A 30 -20.32 -4.87 6.94
N SER A 31 -20.25 -5.27 5.68
CA SER A 31 -21.40 -5.79 4.94
C SER A 31 -21.78 -7.23 5.31
N GLY A 32 -20.91 -7.98 5.99
CA GLY A 32 -21.16 -9.37 6.38
C GLY A 32 -21.18 -10.35 5.20
N VAL A 33 -20.86 -9.92 3.97
CA VAL A 33 -20.92 -10.80 2.80
C VAL A 33 -19.75 -11.79 2.82
N ARG A 34 -20.05 -13.08 2.59
CA ARG A 34 -19.07 -14.19 2.61
C ARG A 34 -18.99 -14.97 1.30
N GLU A 35 -19.41 -14.34 0.20
CA GLU A 35 -19.40 -14.97 -1.12
C GLU A 35 -17.98 -15.08 -1.67
N ARG A 36 -17.50 -16.31 -1.89
CA ARG A 36 -16.15 -16.59 -2.40
C ARG A 36 -15.80 -15.86 -3.71
N LYS A 37 -16.78 -15.61 -4.58
CA LYS A 37 -16.57 -14.90 -5.86
C LYS A 37 -16.04 -13.47 -5.65
N ILE A 38 -16.26 -12.87 -4.48
CA ILE A 38 -15.74 -11.54 -4.14
C ILE A 38 -14.20 -11.52 -4.17
N LEU A 39 -13.54 -12.62 -3.78
CA LEU A 39 -12.08 -12.72 -3.80
C LEU A 39 -11.51 -12.56 -5.21
N LEU A 40 -12.27 -12.90 -6.26
CA LEU A 40 -11.86 -12.67 -7.64
C LEU A 40 -11.83 -11.18 -7.99
N GLY A 41 -12.83 -10.42 -7.53
CA GLY A 41 -12.88 -8.97 -7.68
C GLY A 41 -11.81 -8.29 -6.84
N TYR A 42 -11.67 -8.71 -5.58
CA TYR A 42 -10.66 -8.19 -4.66
C TYR A 42 -9.24 -8.39 -5.22
N ARG A 43 -8.95 -9.54 -5.83
CA ARG A 43 -7.64 -9.80 -6.47
C ARG A 43 -7.29 -8.80 -7.55
N LYS A 44 -8.29 -8.33 -8.32
CA LYS A 44 -8.05 -7.28 -9.32
C LYS A 44 -7.63 -5.97 -8.66
N LEU A 45 -8.19 -5.64 -7.50
CA LEU A 45 -7.76 -4.48 -6.71
C LEU A 45 -6.31 -4.62 -6.24
N VAL A 46 -5.89 -5.83 -5.82
CA VAL A 46 -4.47 -6.08 -5.44
C VAL A 46 -3.52 -5.84 -6.63
N TYR A 47 -3.93 -6.12 -7.87
CA TYR A 47 -3.09 -5.77 -9.02
C TYR A 47 -2.97 -4.25 -9.24
N VAL A 48 -4.05 -3.51 -8.99
CA VAL A 48 -4.01 -2.03 -9.02
C VAL A 48 -3.14 -1.48 -7.90
N GLU A 49 -3.19 -2.11 -6.73
CA GLU A 49 -2.33 -1.80 -5.58
C GLU A 49 -0.84 -1.97 -5.94
N TRP A 50 -0.46 -3.06 -6.59
CA TRP A 50 0.92 -3.28 -7.06
C TRP A 50 1.38 -2.25 -8.07
N VAL A 51 0.52 -1.85 -9.02
CA VAL A 51 0.83 -0.78 -9.98
C VAL A 51 1.01 0.56 -9.25
N SER A 52 0.17 0.82 -8.25
CA SER A 52 0.23 2.03 -7.43
C SER A 52 1.53 2.08 -6.61
N LEU A 53 1.93 0.97 -6.01
CA LEU A 53 3.21 0.82 -5.31
C LEU A 53 4.41 1.03 -6.23
N LEU A 54 4.38 0.47 -7.43
CA LEU A 54 5.45 0.65 -8.39
C LEU A 54 5.57 2.12 -8.80
N ALA A 55 4.44 2.78 -9.09
CA ALA A 55 4.40 4.20 -9.41
C ALA A 55 4.90 5.07 -8.25
N MET A 56 4.49 4.77 -7.02
CA MET A 56 4.95 5.43 -5.80
C MET A 56 6.46 5.25 -5.60
N THR A 57 6.97 4.04 -5.79
CA THR A 57 8.40 3.73 -5.63
C THR A 57 9.24 4.49 -6.66
N LEU A 58 8.88 4.44 -7.94
CA LEU A 58 9.64 5.10 -9.01
C LEU A 58 9.63 6.62 -8.87
N SER A 59 8.47 7.20 -8.56
CA SER A 59 8.37 8.64 -8.29
C SER A 59 9.11 9.06 -7.03
N GLY A 60 9.09 8.23 -5.98
CA GLY A 60 9.82 8.45 -4.73
C GLY A 60 11.33 8.43 -4.92
N LEU A 61 11.85 7.43 -5.65
CA LEU A 61 13.26 7.35 -6.04
C LEU A 61 13.72 8.58 -6.81
N TYR A 62 12.93 9.01 -7.80
CA TYR A 62 13.22 10.21 -8.57
C TYR A 62 13.27 11.46 -7.67
N MET A 63 12.29 11.66 -6.79
CA MET A 63 12.26 12.81 -5.88
C MET A 63 13.42 12.78 -4.89
N TRP A 64 13.77 11.60 -4.38
CA TRP A 64 14.88 11.42 -3.42
C TRP A 64 16.24 11.78 -4.05
N ASP A 65 16.49 11.30 -5.27
CA ASP A 65 17.68 11.66 -6.06
C ASP A 65 17.75 13.18 -6.29
N ARG A 66 16.62 13.79 -6.69
CA ARG A 66 16.53 15.25 -6.91
C ARG A 66 16.77 16.09 -5.67
N LEU A 67 16.54 15.55 -4.48
CA LEU A 67 16.78 16.22 -3.21
C LEU A 67 18.21 15.97 -2.67
N GLY A 68 19.07 15.28 -3.40
CA GLY A 68 20.43 14.96 -2.95
C GLY A 68 20.49 13.81 -1.95
N MET A 69 19.53 12.88 -2.03
CA MET A 69 19.45 11.67 -1.21
C MET A 69 19.49 11.93 0.31
N PRO A 70 18.58 12.76 0.84
CA PRO A 70 18.58 13.08 2.25
C PRO A 70 18.42 11.84 3.15
N PRO A 71 19.10 11.80 4.32
CA PRO A 71 19.22 10.58 5.09
C PRO A 71 17.94 10.16 5.83
N TRP A 72 17.03 11.09 6.10
CA TRP A 72 15.78 10.77 6.78
C TRP A 72 14.86 9.87 5.95
N VAL A 73 15.09 9.75 4.63
CA VAL A 73 14.27 8.91 3.72
C VAL A 73 14.76 7.45 3.69
N TYR A 74 15.98 7.14 4.15
CA TYR A 74 16.50 5.76 4.17
C TYR A 74 15.60 4.75 4.90
N PRO A 75 14.98 5.07 6.05
CA PRO A 75 14.01 4.19 6.69
C PRO A 75 12.84 3.80 5.79
N ALA A 76 12.30 4.72 4.98
CA ALA A 76 11.22 4.42 4.04
C ALA A 76 11.67 3.41 2.96
N PHE A 77 12.90 3.55 2.45
CA PHE A 77 13.48 2.57 1.52
C PHE A 77 13.76 1.22 2.18
N ALA A 78 14.23 1.22 3.44
CA ALA A 78 14.47 0.00 4.21
C ALA A 78 13.18 -0.79 4.50
N LEU A 79 12.03 -0.13 4.56
CA LEU A 79 10.72 -0.77 4.69
C LEU A 79 10.22 -1.40 3.40
N SER A 80 10.74 -1.00 2.23
CA SER A 80 10.24 -1.46 0.93
C SER A 80 10.23 -2.99 0.76
N PRO A 81 11.24 -3.78 1.21
CA PRO A 81 11.18 -5.23 1.09
C PRO A 81 10.12 -5.85 2.01
N VAL A 82 9.90 -5.24 3.18
CA VAL A 82 8.86 -5.69 4.14
C VAL A 82 7.47 -5.46 3.55
N ILE A 83 7.26 -4.29 2.93
CA ILE A 83 6.01 -3.99 2.21
C ILE A 83 5.81 -4.97 1.06
N ALA A 84 6.84 -5.22 0.24
CA ALA A 84 6.76 -6.17 -0.87
C ALA A 84 6.40 -7.61 -0.41
N LEU A 85 6.92 -8.06 0.73
CA LEU A 85 6.52 -9.34 1.32
C LEU A 85 5.07 -9.31 1.82
N GLY A 86 4.65 -8.20 2.43
CA GLY A 86 3.26 -7.95 2.81
C GLY A 86 2.31 -8.05 1.61
N GLU A 87 2.67 -7.42 0.50
CA GLU A 87 1.92 -7.43 -0.77
C GLU A 87 1.83 -8.82 -1.40
N TYR A 88 2.94 -9.57 -1.37
CA TYR A 88 2.93 -10.95 -1.83
C TYR A 88 1.98 -11.80 -0.97
N TYR A 89 2.06 -11.65 0.35
CA TYR A 89 1.17 -12.33 1.27
C TYR A 89 -0.29 -11.93 1.05
N HIS A 90 -0.55 -10.63 0.86
CA HIS A 90 -1.86 -10.08 0.55
C HIS A 90 -2.48 -10.69 -0.71
N TRP A 91 -1.70 -10.74 -1.79
CA TRP A 91 -2.10 -11.39 -3.02
C TRP A 91 -2.43 -12.87 -2.80
N ARG A 92 -1.59 -13.60 -2.05
CA ARG A 92 -1.85 -15.01 -1.68
C ARG A 92 -3.13 -15.19 -0.87
N LEU A 93 -3.49 -14.23 -0.01
CA LEU A 93 -4.76 -14.28 0.73
C LEU A 93 -5.98 -14.27 -0.19
N THR A 94 -5.88 -13.70 -1.39
CA THR A 94 -7.01 -13.76 -2.35
C THR A 94 -7.24 -15.16 -2.95
N TYR A 95 -6.42 -16.16 -2.58
CA TYR A 95 -6.49 -17.55 -3.07
C TYR A 95 -6.85 -18.58 -1.99
N VAL A 96 -6.99 -18.22 -0.70
CA VAL A 96 -7.30 -19.21 0.37
C VAL A 96 -8.63 -19.92 0.18
N GLY A 97 -9.55 -19.38 -0.63
CA GLY A 97 -10.83 -20.00 -0.96
C GLY A 97 -11.89 -19.92 0.15
N ASP A 98 -11.49 -19.48 1.34
CA ASP A 98 -12.31 -19.28 2.53
C ASP A 98 -12.31 -17.79 2.90
N MET A 99 -13.51 -17.20 2.99
CA MET A 99 -13.69 -15.78 3.29
C MET A 99 -13.38 -15.43 4.74
N ASP A 100 -13.64 -16.31 5.69
CA ASP A 100 -13.39 -16.02 7.11
C ASP A 100 -11.88 -16.05 7.39
N ILE A 101 -11.15 -16.98 6.77
CA ILE A 101 -9.69 -16.99 6.80
C ILE A 101 -9.13 -15.72 6.16
N PHE A 102 -9.67 -15.31 5.01
CA PHE A 102 -9.29 -14.07 4.34
C PHE A 102 -9.48 -12.85 5.26
N LEU A 103 -10.68 -12.64 5.80
CA LEU A 103 -11.01 -11.48 6.64
C LEU A 103 -10.18 -11.44 7.92
N LYS A 104 -9.99 -12.59 8.58
CA LYS A 104 -9.18 -12.68 9.81
C LYS A 104 -7.73 -12.28 9.56
N ARG A 105 -7.13 -12.76 8.46
CA ARG A 105 -5.73 -12.47 8.11
C ARG A 105 -5.57 -11.06 7.56
N MET A 106 -6.55 -10.59 6.78
CA MET A 106 -6.60 -9.21 6.30
C MET A 106 -6.68 -8.20 7.43
N ARG A 107 -7.37 -8.49 8.53
CA ARG A 107 -7.40 -7.60 9.70
C ARG A 107 -6.00 -7.21 10.18
N ILE A 108 -5.14 -8.22 10.32
CA ILE A 108 -3.75 -8.04 10.78
C ILE A 108 -2.94 -7.26 9.74
N LEU A 109 -3.11 -7.61 8.47
CA LEU A 109 -2.40 -6.97 7.36
C LEU A 109 -2.83 -5.50 7.18
N SER A 110 -4.11 -5.20 7.27
CA SER A 110 -4.66 -3.84 7.21
C SER A 110 -4.21 -2.98 8.38
N LEU A 111 -4.09 -3.55 9.59
CA LEU A 111 -3.48 -2.85 10.73
C LEU A 111 -2.01 -2.52 10.45
N PHE A 112 -1.24 -3.48 9.96
CA PHE A 112 0.15 -3.28 9.57
C PHE A 112 0.29 -2.19 8.50
N TYR A 113 -0.49 -2.25 7.42
CA TYR A 113 -0.48 -1.23 6.36
C TYR A 113 -0.90 0.15 6.86
N THR A 114 -1.86 0.23 7.77
CA THR A 114 -2.27 1.51 8.39
C THR A 114 -1.10 2.13 9.15
N LEU A 115 -0.39 1.36 9.97
CA LEU A 115 0.77 1.83 10.72
C LEU A 115 1.90 2.27 9.79
N VAL A 116 2.19 1.49 8.74
CA VAL A 116 3.20 1.85 7.74
C VAL A 116 2.80 3.13 7.00
N ALA A 117 1.55 3.28 6.59
CA ALA A 117 1.07 4.47 5.92
C ALA A 117 1.21 5.72 6.81
N LEU A 118 0.86 5.63 8.09
CA LEU A 118 1.06 6.72 9.06
C LEU A 118 2.53 7.08 9.20
N PHE A 119 3.42 6.07 9.29
CA PHE A 119 4.86 6.29 9.34
C PHE A 119 5.40 6.98 8.08
N LEU A 120 5.02 6.50 6.89
CA LEU A 120 5.47 7.09 5.61
C LEU A 120 4.95 8.52 5.44
N ILE A 121 3.69 8.79 5.80
CA ILE A 121 3.13 10.16 5.80
C ILE A 121 3.90 11.05 6.79
N TYR A 122 4.19 10.55 7.99
CA TYR A 122 4.97 11.27 8.97
C TYR A 122 6.36 11.64 8.44
N ASP A 123 7.08 10.68 7.84
CA ASP A 123 8.41 10.88 7.25
C ASP A 123 8.38 11.91 6.11
N MET A 124 7.31 11.91 5.31
CA MET A 124 7.13 12.88 4.22
C MET A 124 6.82 14.30 4.69
N VAL A 125 6.06 14.45 5.77
CA VAL A 125 5.58 15.75 6.27
C VAL A 125 6.57 16.38 7.25
N PHE A 126 7.05 15.60 8.22
CA PHE A 126 7.89 16.06 9.32
C PHE A 126 9.37 15.81 9.04
N LYS A 127 9.84 16.34 7.91
CA LYS A 127 11.26 16.29 7.51
C LYS A 127 12.11 16.99 8.57
N PRO A 128 13.15 16.36 9.14
CA PRO A 128 14.12 17.09 9.95
C PRO A 128 14.75 18.20 9.11
N ALA A 129 14.83 19.40 9.70
CA ALA A 129 15.41 20.58 9.07
C ALA A 129 16.92 20.43 8.82
#